data_AF-A0A533XEU5-F1
#
_entry.id   AF-A0A533XEU5-F1
#
_cell.length_a   1.000
_cell.length_b   1.000
_cell.length_c   1.000
_cell.angle_alpha   90.00
_cell.angle_beta   90.00
_cell.angle_gamma   90.00
#
_symmetry.space_group_name_H-M   'P 1'
#
loop_
_entity.id
_entity.type
_entity.pdbx_description
1 polymer ?
#
loop_
_entity_poly.entity_id
_entity_poly.type
_entity_poly.pdbx_seq_one_letter_code
_entity_poly.pdbx_strand_id
1 'polypeptide(L)'
;MERDAGKKARDGSGQVRVDWMYVGGFFDGEGGVSVAARAWSNTLALKVTMGQKSQGILKKIQAFLLTQGIHSVIYRPKMGISTLEIGRVDDLTRYLSSVPSIIKRKQVDCALQYLRGEMSGNTLIKVFDDEHMKLRRKSTPLKGLGIRFPLTKLEAVTLANELSQKSRLAANREIYTARMRRRASSLPPVFGVKDVETMFGISTGRAQRLARLMEKEGLVTCTYEKVPPRFHRLKCERLF
;
A
#
# COMPACT_ATOMS: atom_id res chain seq x y z
N MET A 1 -33.05 27.37 -27.91
CA MET A 1 -32.81 25.91 -27.79
C MET A 1 -32.24 25.48 -26.42
N GLU A 2 -31.83 26.37 -25.51
CA GLU A 2 -31.27 25.99 -24.19
C GLU A 2 -32.30 25.72 -23.07
N ARG A 3 -33.61 25.88 -23.32
CA ARG A 3 -34.65 25.74 -22.28
C ARG A 3 -35.21 24.32 -22.11
N ASP A 4 -34.90 23.38 -23.01
CA ASP A 4 -35.51 22.04 -23.00
C ASP A 4 -34.70 20.95 -22.30
N ALA A 5 -33.37 21.11 -22.16
CA ALA A 5 -32.55 20.11 -21.48
C ALA A 5 -32.80 20.05 -19.95
N GLY A 6 -33.28 21.14 -19.35
CA GLY A 6 -33.57 21.23 -17.91
C GLY A 6 -34.89 20.56 -17.48
N LYS A 7 -35.76 20.17 -18.41
CA LYS A 7 -37.08 19.58 -18.12
C LYS A 7 -37.07 18.07 -17.93
N LYS A 8 -36.05 17.34 -18.40
CA LYS A 8 -35.98 15.87 -18.27
C LYS A 8 -35.28 15.36 -17.01
N ALA A 9 -34.69 16.25 -16.20
CA ALA A 9 -33.94 15.88 -14.99
C ALA A 9 -34.74 16.04 -13.68
N ARG A 10 -36.00 16.52 -13.76
CA ARG A 10 -36.85 16.70 -12.59
C ARG A 10 -37.87 15.58 -12.51
N ASP A 11 -37.99 14.95 -11.36
CA ASP A 11 -39.14 14.07 -11.11
C ASP A 11 -40.43 14.91 -11.05
N GLY A 12 -41.59 14.24 -11.03
CA GLY A 12 -42.90 14.88 -10.96
C GLY A 12 -43.12 15.80 -9.74
N SER A 13 -42.14 15.87 -8.81
CA SER A 13 -42.13 16.77 -7.64
C SER A 13 -41.21 18.00 -7.82
N GLY A 14 -40.54 18.14 -8.95
CA GLY A 14 -39.59 19.23 -9.21
C GLY A 14 -38.19 19.01 -8.64
N GLN A 15 -37.91 17.84 -8.04
CA GLN A 15 -36.58 17.51 -7.52
C GLN A 15 -35.69 16.92 -8.61
N VAL A 16 -34.40 17.30 -8.60
CA VAL A 16 -33.38 16.72 -9.50
C VAL A 16 -33.24 15.23 -9.20
N ARG A 17 -33.62 14.38 -10.16
CA ARG A 17 -33.38 12.94 -10.12
C ARG A 17 -31.91 12.68 -10.39
N VAL A 18 -31.22 12.09 -9.42
CA VAL A 18 -29.82 11.69 -9.58
C VAL A 18 -29.77 10.23 -10.01
N ASP A 19 -29.21 9.99 -11.19
CA ASP A 19 -28.93 8.68 -11.74
C ASP A 19 -27.52 8.68 -12.38
N TRP A 20 -27.13 7.57 -13.01
CA TRP A 20 -25.82 7.45 -13.66
C TRP A 20 -25.63 8.47 -14.79
N MET A 21 -26.67 8.83 -15.54
CA MET A 21 -26.57 9.82 -16.61
C MET A 21 -26.31 11.21 -16.04
N TYR A 22 -27.01 11.58 -14.97
CA TYR A 22 -26.76 12.82 -14.24
C TYR A 22 -25.33 12.86 -13.68
N VAL A 23 -24.91 11.79 -13.00
CA VAL A 23 -23.56 11.69 -12.42
C VAL A 23 -22.48 11.77 -13.50
N GLY A 24 -22.68 11.10 -14.64
CA GLY A 24 -21.78 11.15 -15.78
C GLY A 24 -21.62 12.55 -16.36
N GLY A 25 -22.74 13.23 -16.61
CA GLY A 25 -22.72 14.63 -17.05
C GLY A 25 -22.06 15.56 -16.05
N PHE A 26 -22.34 15.39 -14.75
CA PHE A 26 -21.70 16.17 -13.69
C PHE A 26 -20.19 15.91 -13.63
N PHE A 27 -19.76 14.66 -13.76
CA PHE A 27 -18.35 14.27 -13.77
C PHE A 27 -17.61 14.83 -14.99
N ASP A 28 -18.24 14.83 -16.17
CA ASP A 28 -17.66 15.43 -17.37
C ASP A 28 -17.53 16.96 -17.27
N GLY A 29 -18.41 17.64 -16.53
CA GLY A 29 -18.34 19.08 -16.30
C GLY A 29 -17.39 19.49 -15.16
N GLU A 30 -17.67 19.01 -13.95
CA GLU A 30 -17.08 19.47 -12.67
C GLU A 30 -16.12 18.45 -12.05
N GLY A 31 -16.00 17.27 -12.66
CA GLY A 31 -15.25 16.15 -12.15
C GLY A 31 -13.88 15.97 -12.77
N GLY A 32 -13.15 14.99 -12.25
CA GLY A 32 -11.93 14.50 -12.88
C GLY A 32 -11.29 13.35 -12.11
N VAL A 33 -10.49 12.56 -12.82
CA VAL A 33 -9.56 11.62 -12.21
C VAL A 33 -8.28 12.38 -11.87
N SER A 34 -7.92 12.41 -10.60
CA SER A 34 -6.66 12.93 -10.10
C SER A 34 -5.68 11.78 -9.84
N VAL A 35 -4.40 12.02 -10.11
CA VAL A 35 -3.32 11.05 -9.95
C VAL A 35 -2.27 11.68 -9.04
N ALA A 36 -1.79 10.91 -8.06
CA ALA A 36 -0.74 11.33 -7.14
C ALA A 36 0.28 10.21 -6.95
N ALA A 37 1.56 10.57 -6.81
CA ALA A 37 2.61 9.61 -6.52
C ALA A 37 2.53 9.09 -5.07
N ARG A 38 2.63 7.77 -4.87
CA ARG A 38 2.95 7.18 -3.57
C ARG A 38 4.38 6.65 -3.61
N ALA A 39 5.31 7.49 -3.15
CA ALA A 39 6.75 7.19 -3.21
C ALA A 39 7.12 5.89 -2.47
N TRP A 40 6.48 5.61 -1.32
CA TRP A 40 6.80 4.45 -0.47
C TRP A 40 6.39 3.10 -1.06
N SER A 41 5.37 3.06 -1.93
CA SER A 41 4.89 1.82 -2.56
C SER A 41 5.26 1.72 -4.03
N ASN A 42 5.98 2.71 -4.58
CA ASN A 42 6.26 2.82 -6.02
C ASN A 42 5.00 2.66 -6.89
N THR A 43 3.88 3.19 -6.42
CA THR A 43 2.58 3.14 -7.12
C THR A 43 1.98 4.54 -7.26
N LEU A 44 0.98 4.67 -8.12
CA LEU A 44 0.14 5.85 -8.21
C LEU A 44 -1.14 5.65 -7.37
N ALA A 45 -1.48 6.69 -6.61
CA ALA A 45 -2.80 6.84 -6.03
C ALA A 45 -3.70 7.55 -7.02
N LEU A 46 -4.85 6.95 -7.31
CA LEU A 46 -5.89 7.57 -8.10
C LEU A 46 -7.02 8.00 -7.17
N LYS A 47 -7.72 9.06 -7.56
CA LYS A 47 -8.97 9.48 -6.92
C LYS A 47 -9.86 10.18 -7.92
N VAL A 48 -11.18 10.02 -7.78
CA VAL A 48 -12.16 10.81 -8.50
C VAL A 48 -12.57 11.96 -7.60
N THR A 49 -12.58 13.17 -8.16
CA THR A 49 -12.97 14.39 -7.44
C THR A 49 -14.02 15.15 -8.24
N MET A 50 -15.03 15.67 -7.57
CA MET A 50 -16.08 16.53 -8.13
C MET A 50 -16.27 17.76 -7.24
N GLY A 51 -16.08 18.96 -7.80
CA GLY A 51 -16.12 20.21 -7.04
C GLY A 51 -17.43 20.99 -7.21
N GLN A 52 -17.94 21.61 -6.15
CA GLN A 52 -19.08 22.53 -6.23
C GLN A 52 -19.10 23.53 -5.07
N LYS A 53 -19.58 24.76 -5.32
CA LYS A 53 -19.72 25.79 -4.26
C LYS A 53 -20.74 25.39 -3.18
N SER A 54 -21.87 24.84 -3.61
CA SER A 54 -22.93 24.32 -2.72
C SER A 54 -22.80 22.82 -2.53
N GLN A 55 -22.89 22.35 -1.27
CA GLN A 55 -22.88 20.93 -0.94
C GLN A 55 -24.16 20.19 -1.32
N GLY A 56 -25.26 20.89 -1.57
CA GLY A 56 -26.58 20.27 -1.74
C GLY A 56 -26.57 19.19 -2.82
N ILE A 57 -26.02 19.49 -3.99
CA ILE A 57 -25.94 18.52 -5.09
C ILE A 57 -24.92 17.42 -4.82
N LEU A 58 -23.78 17.74 -4.21
CA LEU A 58 -22.77 16.75 -3.85
C LEU A 58 -23.32 15.72 -2.86
N LYS A 59 -24.14 16.14 -1.89
CA LYS A 59 -24.82 15.23 -0.95
C LYS A 59 -25.80 14.31 -1.66
N LYS A 60 -26.54 14.81 -2.66
CA LYS A 60 -27.44 13.97 -3.47
C LYS A 60 -26.67 12.95 -4.31
N ILE A 61 -25.56 13.36 -4.93
CA ILE A 61 -24.65 12.46 -5.65
C ILE A 61 -24.07 11.40 -4.70
N GLN A 62 -23.55 11.82 -3.54
CA GLN A 62 -23.03 10.90 -2.51
C GLN A 62 -24.08 9.89 -2.05
N ALA A 63 -25.33 10.32 -1.80
CA ALA A 63 -26.42 9.43 -1.43
C ALA A 63 -26.71 8.42 -2.54
N PHE A 64 -26.79 8.85 -3.80
CA PHE A 64 -26.94 7.94 -4.93
C PHE A 64 -25.78 6.94 -5.02
N LEU A 65 -24.53 7.39 -4.93
CA LEU A 65 -23.35 6.52 -4.95
C LEU A 65 -23.39 5.48 -3.83
N LEU A 66 -23.84 5.87 -2.64
CA LEU A 66 -23.99 4.95 -1.52
C LEU A 66 -25.01 3.84 -1.82
N THR A 67 -26.12 4.14 -2.52
CA THR A 67 -27.07 3.09 -2.96
C THR A 67 -26.47 2.11 -3.96
N GLN A 68 -25.42 2.53 -4.69
CA GLN A 68 -24.64 1.69 -5.60
C GLN A 68 -23.49 0.97 -4.87
N GLY A 69 -23.42 1.08 -3.55
CA GLY A 69 -22.36 0.52 -2.72
C GLY A 69 -21.01 1.23 -2.89
N ILE A 70 -20.99 2.47 -3.38
CA ILE A 70 -19.77 3.25 -3.62
C ILE A 70 -19.60 4.27 -2.49
N HIS A 71 -18.51 4.14 -1.74
CA HIS A 71 -18.19 5.08 -0.66
C HIS A 71 -17.50 6.32 -1.21
N SER A 72 -17.99 7.48 -0.79
CA SER A 72 -17.40 8.78 -1.11
C SER A 72 -17.39 9.69 0.11
N VAL A 73 -16.45 10.63 0.14
CA VAL A 73 -16.29 11.61 1.22
C VAL A 73 -16.52 13.00 0.65
N ILE A 74 -17.34 13.80 1.32
CA ILE A 74 -17.45 15.23 1.02
C ILE A 74 -16.63 15.99 2.05
N TYR A 75 -15.69 16.80 1.57
CA TYR A 75 -14.94 17.72 2.42
C TYR A 75 -14.95 19.13 1.82
N ARG A 76 -14.79 20.13 2.68
CA ARG A 76 -14.73 21.53 2.26
C ARG A 76 -13.33 22.08 2.52
N PRO A 77 -12.44 22.16 1.51
CA PRO A 77 -11.19 22.88 1.66
C PRO A 77 -11.42 24.35 2.05
N LYS A 78 -10.40 25.00 2.62
CA LYS A 78 -10.43 26.40 3.08
C LYS A 78 -10.87 27.42 2.01
N MET A 79 -10.89 27.05 0.73
CA MET A 79 -11.20 27.93 -0.42
C MET A 79 -12.67 27.91 -0.86
N GLY A 80 -13.60 27.56 0.02
CA GLY A 80 -15.04 27.78 -0.21
C GLY A 80 -15.72 26.82 -1.21
N ILE A 81 -14.98 26.00 -1.94
CA ILE A 81 -15.49 24.92 -2.80
C ILE A 81 -15.59 23.65 -1.96
N SER A 82 -16.71 22.94 -2.04
CA SER A 82 -16.85 21.60 -1.47
C SER A 82 -16.47 20.58 -2.54
N THR A 83 -15.82 19.49 -2.12
CA THR A 83 -15.35 18.45 -3.02
C THR A 83 -15.88 17.11 -2.54
N LEU A 84 -16.51 16.37 -3.45
CA LEU A 84 -16.78 14.95 -3.28
C LEU A 84 -15.60 14.16 -3.83
N GLU A 85 -15.06 13.25 -3.03
CA GLU A 85 -13.92 12.41 -3.37
C GLU A 85 -14.25 10.91 -3.23
N ILE A 86 -13.80 10.13 -4.22
CA ILE A 86 -13.80 8.67 -4.20
C ILE A 86 -12.33 8.24 -4.32
N GLY A 87 -11.79 7.59 -3.29
CA GLY A 87 -10.36 7.26 -3.22
C GLY A 87 -10.03 5.79 -2.94
N ARG A 88 -11.01 5.00 -2.49
CA ARG A 88 -10.83 3.56 -2.27
C ARG A 88 -10.79 2.83 -3.61
N VAL A 89 -9.90 1.85 -3.73
CA VAL A 89 -9.63 1.15 -5.01
C VAL A 89 -10.88 0.48 -5.57
N ASP A 90 -11.63 -0.22 -4.72
CA ASP A 90 -12.82 -0.96 -5.14
C ASP A 90 -13.95 -0.02 -5.55
N ASP A 91 -14.18 1.04 -4.74
CA ASP A 91 -15.16 2.09 -5.02
C ASP A 91 -14.82 2.84 -6.31
N LEU A 92 -13.55 3.15 -6.55
CA LEU A 92 -13.05 3.76 -7.78
C LEU A 92 -13.30 2.87 -9.00
N THR A 93 -12.97 1.58 -8.88
CA THR A 93 -13.13 0.63 -9.97
C THR A 93 -14.60 0.47 -10.32
N ARG A 94 -15.47 0.37 -9.32
CA ARG A 94 -16.93 0.29 -9.50
C ARG A 94 -17.48 1.57 -10.10
N TYR A 95 -17.09 2.74 -9.58
CA TYR A 95 -17.52 4.04 -10.12
C TYR A 95 -17.11 4.22 -11.58
N LEU A 96 -15.82 4.05 -11.89
CA LEU A 96 -15.29 4.25 -13.23
C LEU A 96 -15.85 3.25 -14.24
N SER A 97 -16.21 2.04 -13.80
CA SER A 97 -16.87 1.05 -14.65
C SER A 97 -18.35 1.37 -14.92
N SER A 98 -18.98 2.19 -14.06
CA SER A 98 -20.42 2.47 -14.13
C SER A 98 -20.73 3.86 -14.70
N VAL A 99 -19.84 4.83 -14.50
CA VAL A 99 -20.08 6.22 -14.90
C VAL A 99 -20.03 6.35 -16.42
N PRO A 100 -21.10 6.82 -17.07
CA PRO A 100 -21.04 7.17 -18.49
C PRO A 100 -20.20 8.44 -18.63
N SER A 101 -19.10 8.38 -19.36
CA SER A 101 -18.25 9.54 -19.65
C SER A 101 -18.01 9.65 -21.15
N ILE A 102 -18.28 10.83 -21.69
CA ILE A 102 -18.06 11.16 -23.09
C ILE A 102 -16.77 11.98 -23.21
N ILE A 103 -16.64 13.04 -22.40
CA ILE A 103 -15.50 13.96 -22.50
C ILE A 103 -14.24 13.33 -21.90
N LYS A 104 -14.38 12.66 -20.75
CA LYS A 104 -13.25 12.08 -20.00
C LYS A 104 -13.06 10.58 -20.25
N ARG A 105 -13.70 10.01 -21.28
CA ARG A 105 -13.68 8.56 -21.58
C ARG A 105 -12.28 7.94 -21.54
N LYS A 106 -11.33 8.52 -22.28
CA LYS A 106 -9.95 8.04 -22.33
C LYS A 106 -9.25 8.03 -20.96
N GLN A 107 -9.57 9.01 -20.10
CA GLN A 107 -9.02 9.10 -18.75
C GLN A 107 -9.62 8.01 -17.84
N VAL A 108 -10.91 7.73 -18.01
CA VAL A 108 -11.62 6.64 -17.31
C VAL A 108 -11.04 5.29 -17.73
N ASP A 109 -10.91 5.04 -19.04
CA ASP A 109 -10.41 3.78 -19.58
C ASP A 109 -8.98 3.46 -19.10
N CYS A 110 -8.06 4.43 -19.20
CA CYS A 110 -6.68 4.22 -18.74
C CYS A 110 -6.60 4.09 -17.22
N ALA A 111 -7.41 4.84 -16.46
CA ALA A 111 -7.49 4.68 -15.01
C ALA A 111 -7.96 3.27 -14.62
N LEU A 112 -8.96 2.72 -15.32
CA LEU A 112 -9.42 1.35 -15.12
C LEU A 112 -8.33 0.32 -15.44
N GLN A 113 -7.66 0.44 -16.58
CA GLN A 113 -6.56 -0.45 -16.95
C GLN A 113 -5.44 -0.45 -15.90
N TYR A 114 -5.09 0.73 -15.38
CA TYR A 114 -4.10 0.83 -14.30
C TYR A 114 -4.60 0.18 -12.99
N LEU A 115 -5.85 0.44 -12.59
CA LEU A 115 -6.43 -0.13 -11.36
C LEU A 115 -6.53 -1.66 -11.41
N ARG A 116 -6.77 -2.22 -12.60
CA ARG A 116 -6.82 -3.67 -12.87
C ARG A 116 -5.44 -4.31 -13.04
N GLY A 117 -4.37 -3.51 -13.09
CA GLY A 117 -3.01 -4.02 -13.27
C GLY A 117 -2.65 -4.35 -14.72
N GLU A 118 -3.46 -3.94 -15.69
CA GLU A 118 -3.24 -4.14 -17.13
C GLU A 118 -2.29 -3.10 -17.72
N MET A 119 -2.01 -2.02 -16.98
CA MET A 119 -1.18 -0.89 -17.42
C MET A 119 -0.19 -0.48 -16.33
N SER A 120 1.03 -0.08 -16.74
CA SER A 120 2.03 0.51 -15.84
C SER A 120 1.69 1.95 -15.45
N GLY A 121 2.27 2.42 -14.34
CA GLY A 121 2.10 3.82 -13.93
C GLY A 121 2.70 4.81 -14.94
N ASN A 122 3.81 4.45 -15.60
CA ASN A 122 4.44 5.27 -16.64
C ASN A 122 3.51 5.50 -17.83
N THR A 123 2.83 4.44 -18.30
CA THR A 123 1.88 4.56 -19.41
C THR A 123 0.68 5.43 -19.02
N LEU A 124 0.16 5.26 -17.79
CA LEU A 124 -0.91 6.11 -17.28
C LEU A 124 -0.51 7.59 -17.24
N ILE A 125 0.68 7.90 -16.69
CA ILE A 125 1.20 9.27 -16.63
C ILE A 125 1.31 9.87 -18.02
N LYS A 126 1.88 9.12 -18.99
CA LYS A 126 2.02 9.59 -20.36
C LYS A 126 0.67 9.99 -20.97
N VAL A 127 -0.36 9.16 -20.79
CA VAL A 127 -1.70 9.48 -21.29
C VAL A 127 -2.25 10.75 -20.63
N PHE A 128 -2.08 10.89 -19.31
CA PHE A 128 -2.59 12.05 -18.57
C PHE A 128 -1.84 13.35 -18.92
N ASP A 129 -0.52 13.26 -19.13
CA ASP A 129 0.31 14.37 -19.60
C ASP A 129 -0.07 14.79 -21.03
N ASP A 130 -0.29 13.83 -21.94
CA ASP A 130 -0.73 14.12 -23.31
C ASP A 130 -2.09 14.84 -23.34
N GLU A 131 -3.03 14.45 -22.47
CA GLU A 131 -4.33 15.14 -22.35
C GLU A 131 -4.20 16.51 -21.68
N HIS A 132 -3.22 16.71 -20.78
CA HIS A 132 -2.90 18.02 -20.23
C HIS A 132 -2.30 18.96 -21.27
N MET A 133 -1.33 18.48 -22.08
CA MET A 133 -0.73 19.26 -23.17
C MET A 133 -1.76 19.69 -24.23
N LYS A 134 -2.84 18.91 -24.39
CA LYS A 134 -4.00 19.26 -25.23
C LYS A 134 -5.00 20.22 -24.56
N LEU A 135 -4.68 20.75 -23.38
CA LEU A 135 -5.53 21.63 -22.56
C LEU A 135 -6.88 21.01 -22.14
N ARG A 136 -6.99 19.68 -22.18
CA ARG A 136 -8.20 18.94 -21.77
C ARG A 136 -8.19 18.58 -20.28
N ARG A 137 -7.10 18.89 -19.58
CA ARG A 137 -6.94 18.71 -18.13
C ARG A 137 -6.27 19.93 -17.50
N LYS A 138 -6.79 20.37 -16.35
CA LYS A 138 -6.22 21.47 -15.54
C LYS A 138 -5.13 21.03 -14.55
N SER A 139 -4.97 19.72 -14.31
CA SER A 139 -4.02 19.19 -13.32
C SER A 139 -2.58 19.28 -13.80
N THR A 140 -1.66 19.70 -12.93
CA THR A 140 -0.21 19.77 -13.21
C THR A 140 0.36 18.40 -13.62
N PRO A 141 1.24 18.35 -14.64
CA PRO A 141 1.93 17.13 -15.06
C PRO A 141 2.72 16.49 -13.92
N LEU A 142 2.65 15.16 -13.79
CA LEU A 142 3.45 14.43 -12.80
C LEU A 142 4.89 14.22 -13.25
N LYS A 143 5.18 14.44 -14.55
CA LYS A 143 6.51 14.28 -15.17
C LYS A 143 7.60 15.15 -14.55
N GLY A 144 7.23 16.29 -13.95
CA GLY A 144 8.17 17.20 -13.28
C GLY A 144 8.84 16.62 -12.03
N LEU A 145 8.36 15.49 -11.51
CA LEU A 145 8.87 14.89 -10.27
C LEU A 145 10.07 13.95 -10.47
N GLY A 146 10.44 13.60 -11.71
CA GLY A 146 11.57 12.69 -11.99
C GLY A 146 11.37 11.22 -11.55
N ILE A 147 10.24 10.90 -10.91
CA ILE A 147 9.91 9.56 -10.41
C ILE A 147 9.30 8.73 -11.54
N ARG A 148 9.79 7.50 -11.71
CA ARG A 148 9.28 6.52 -12.70
C ARG A 148 8.49 5.41 -12.02
N PHE A 149 7.41 4.98 -12.67
CA PHE A 149 6.52 3.90 -12.25
C PHE A 149 6.46 2.82 -13.35
N PRO A 150 7.56 2.09 -13.61
CA PRO A 150 7.65 1.15 -14.73
C PRO A 150 6.77 -0.09 -14.56
N LEU A 151 6.44 -0.43 -13.32
CA LEU A 151 5.65 -1.61 -12.98
C LEU A 151 4.15 -1.34 -13.06
N THR A 152 3.40 -2.41 -13.27
CA THR A 152 1.96 -2.44 -12.98
C THR A 152 1.72 -2.30 -11.47
N LYS A 153 0.49 -1.96 -11.10
CA LYS A 153 0.12 -1.83 -9.68
C LYS A 153 0.32 -3.14 -8.90
N LEU A 154 -0.01 -4.28 -9.51
CA LEU A 154 0.13 -5.59 -8.87
C LEU A 154 1.60 -5.93 -8.64
N GLU A 155 2.44 -5.80 -9.67
CA GLU A 155 3.89 -6.05 -9.57
C GLU A 155 4.55 -5.15 -8.51
N ALA A 156 4.20 -3.87 -8.47
CA ALA A 156 4.76 -2.93 -7.49
C ALA A 156 4.37 -3.32 -6.05
N VAL A 157 3.11 -3.73 -5.81
CA VAL A 157 2.66 -4.18 -4.50
C VAL A 157 3.34 -5.48 -4.10
N THR A 158 3.46 -6.45 -5.01
CA THR A 158 4.18 -7.71 -4.77
C THR A 158 5.63 -7.45 -4.39
N LEU A 159 6.34 -6.63 -5.17
CA LEU A 159 7.72 -6.27 -4.90
C LEU A 159 7.88 -5.55 -3.55
N ALA A 160 6.99 -4.61 -3.22
CA ALA A 160 7.02 -3.91 -1.94
C ALA A 160 6.81 -4.87 -0.75
N ASN A 161 5.91 -5.84 -0.89
CA ASN A 161 5.69 -6.86 0.13
C ASN A 161 6.90 -7.79 0.29
N GLU A 162 7.51 -8.23 -0.81
CA GLU A 162 8.72 -9.05 -0.79
C GLU A 162 9.90 -8.32 -0.13
N LEU A 163 10.11 -7.04 -0.48
CA LEU A 163 11.13 -6.20 0.14
C LEU A 163 10.86 -6.03 1.63
N SER A 164 9.62 -5.75 2.03
CA SER A 164 9.23 -5.65 3.43
C SER A 164 9.48 -6.94 4.21
N GLN A 165 9.14 -8.10 3.63
CA GLN A 165 9.41 -9.40 4.24
C GLN A 165 10.91 -9.65 4.39
N LYS A 166 11.71 -9.40 3.34
CA LYS A 166 13.18 -9.53 3.40
C LYS A 166 13.78 -8.64 4.47
N SER A 167 13.37 -7.37 4.57
CA SER A 167 13.83 -6.45 5.61
C SER A 167 13.46 -6.92 7.02
N ARG A 168 12.23 -7.42 7.22
CA ARG A 168 11.80 -7.99 8.51
C ARG A 168 12.62 -9.22 8.88
N LEU A 169 12.88 -10.12 7.94
CA LEU A 169 13.70 -11.30 8.17
C LEU A 169 15.15 -10.93 8.52
N ALA A 170 15.71 -9.93 7.83
CA ALA A 170 17.05 -9.42 8.14
C ALA A 170 17.12 -8.81 9.55
N ALA A 171 16.17 -7.96 9.92
CA ALA A 171 16.10 -7.37 11.26
C ALA A 171 15.91 -8.43 12.35
N ASN A 172 15.04 -9.42 12.13
CA ASN A 172 14.85 -10.53 13.07
C ASN A 172 16.12 -11.37 13.23
N ARG A 173 16.86 -11.60 12.13
CA ARG A 173 18.15 -12.30 12.17
C ARG A 173 19.17 -11.51 12.97
N GLU A 174 19.25 -10.19 12.78
CA GLU A 174 20.16 -9.33 13.54
C GLU A 174 19.85 -9.34 15.04
N ILE A 175 18.56 -9.22 15.41
CA ILE A 175 18.11 -9.31 16.81
C ILE A 175 18.46 -10.69 17.40
N TYR A 176 18.22 -11.76 16.64
CA TYR A 176 18.55 -13.11 17.05
C TYR A 176 20.06 -13.28 17.30
N THR A 177 20.90 -12.90 16.34
CA THR A 177 22.36 -13.00 16.45
C THR A 177 22.89 -12.13 17.59
N ALA A 178 22.37 -10.91 17.77
CA ALA A 178 22.75 -10.05 18.90
C ALA A 178 22.35 -10.65 20.26
N ARG A 179 21.19 -11.32 20.34
CA ARG A 179 20.76 -12.04 21.55
C ARG A 179 21.64 -13.25 21.83
N MET A 180 22.01 -14.00 20.79
CA MET A 180 22.91 -15.14 20.89
C MET A 180 24.31 -14.71 21.34
N ARG A 181 24.83 -13.62 20.78
CA ARG A 181 26.12 -13.03 21.19
C ARG A 181 26.08 -12.62 22.66
N ARG A 182 25.03 -11.91 23.11
CA ARG A 182 24.86 -11.55 24.54
C ARG A 182 24.87 -12.77 25.47
N ARG A 183 24.17 -13.85 25.09
CA ARG A 183 24.18 -15.09 25.86
C ARG A 183 25.56 -15.76 25.87
N ALA A 184 26.27 -15.79 24.74
CA ALA A 184 27.63 -16.31 24.71
C ALA A 184 28.55 -15.46 25.60
N SER A 185 28.42 -14.13 25.57
CA SER A 185 29.20 -13.22 26.42
C SER A 185 28.99 -13.39 27.92
N SER A 186 27.80 -13.81 28.36
CA SER A 186 27.53 -14.09 29.78
C SER A 186 28.15 -15.39 30.27
N LEU A 187 28.58 -16.27 29.36
CA LEU A 187 29.27 -17.52 29.73
C LEU A 187 30.77 -17.27 29.90
N PRO A 188 31.43 -18.07 30.75
CA PRO A 188 32.89 -18.07 30.88
C PRO A 188 33.59 -18.27 29.52
N PRO A 189 34.86 -17.85 29.37
CA PRO A 189 35.63 -18.05 28.13
C PRO A 189 35.65 -19.50 27.64
N VAL A 190 35.74 -20.44 28.58
CA VAL A 190 35.61 -21.89 28.36
C VAL A 190 34.50 -22.41 29.28
N PHE A 191 33.50 -23.09 28.73
CA PHE A 191 32.32 -23.53 29.45
C PHE A 191 31.81 -24.90 28.98
N GLY A 192 31.09 -25.60 29.84
CA GLY A 192 30.39 -26.84 29.51
C GLY A 192 28.88 -26.72 29.62
N VAL A 193 28.17 -27.82 29.36
CA VAL A 193 26.69 -27.85 29.40
C VAL A 193 26.13 -27.41 30.76
N LYS A 194 26.75 -27.83 31.88
CA LYS A 194 26.33 -27.45 33.23
C LYS A 194 26.40 -25.94 33.48
N ASP A 195 27.38 -25.25 32.90
CA ASP A 195 27.51 -23.80 33.05
C ASP A 195 26.36 -23.09 32.32
N VAL A 196 25.98 -23.59 31.15
CA VAL A 196 24.82 -23.11 30.38
C VAL A 196 23.50 -23.39 31.10
N GLU A 197 23.34 -24.58 31.69
CA GLU A 197 22.16 -24.92 32.52
C GLU A 197 22.01 -23.95 33.69
N THR A 198 23.09 -23.74 34.43
CA THR A 198 23.11 -22.92 35.65
C THR A 198 22.90 -21.45 35.31
N MET A 199 23.61 -20.92 34.31
CA MET A 199 23.53 -19.51 33.91
C MET A 199 22.15 -19.11 33.41
N PHE A 200 21.45 -20.00 32.68
CA PHE A 200 20.17 -19.69 32.05
C PHE A 200 18.96 -20.36 32.71
N GLY A 201 19.16 -21.16 33.76
CA GLY A 201 18.08 -21.89 34.43
C GLY A 201 17.32 -22.84 33.50
N ILE A 202 18.04 -23.59 32.66
CA ILE A 202 17.44 -24.47 31.64
C ILE A 202 17.88 -25.92 31.79
N SER A 203 17.02 -26.86 31.35
CA SER A 203 17.33 -28.30 31.30
C SER A 203 18.54 -28.62 30.42
N THR A 204 19.25 -29.72 30.70
CA THR A 204 20.40 -30.23 29.93
C THR A 204 20.17 -30.31 28.43
N GLY A 205 19.05 -30.87 27.98
CA GLY A 205 18.75 -30.99 26.56
C GLY A 205 18.51 -29.64 25.86
N ARG A 206 18.15 -28.59 26.61
CA ARG A 206 18.04 -27.21 26.10
C ARG A 206 19.39 -26.51 26.14
N ALA A 207 20.20 -26.75 27.16
CA ALA A 207 21.57 -26.23 27.25
C ALA A 207 22.46 -26.74 26.11
N GLN A 208 22.42 -28.04 25.82
CA GLN A 208 23.13 -28.62 24.67
C GLN A 208 22.67 -28.02 23.34
N ARG A 209 21.35 -27.83 23.17
CA ARG A 209 20.81 -27.17 21.97
C ARG A 209 21.26 -25.73 21.85
N LEU A 210 21.29 -24.98 22.96
CA LEU A 210 21.74 -23.59 22.98
C LEU A 210 23.23 -23.48 22.62
N ALA A 211 24.07 -24.36 23.16
CA ALA A 211 25.50 -24.41 22.81
C ALA A 211 25.72 -24.69 21.31
N ARG A 212 24.98 -25.66 20.74
CA ARG A 212 25.01 -25.94 19.28
C ARG A 212 24.51 -24.77 18.44
N LEU A 213 23.51 -24.03 18.92
CA LEU A 213 23.03 -22.82 18.23
C LEU A 213 24.08 -21.70 18.27
N MET A 214 24.79 -21.52 19.40
CA MET A 214 25.90 -20.57 19.49
C MET A 214 27.04 -20.95 18.55
N GLU A 215 27.35 -22.25 18.45
CA GLU A 215 28.35 -22.78 17.53
C GLU A 215 27.97 -22.56 16.07
N LYS A 216 26.71 -22.82 15.71
CA LYS A 216 26.18 -22.55 14.35
C LYS A 216 26.25 -21.07 13.97
N GLU A 217 26.08 -20.17 14.94
CA GLU A 217 26.23 -18.72 14.73
C GLU A 217 27.71 -18.26 14.75
N GLY A 218 28.68 -19.17 14.89
CA GLY A 218 30.11 -18.85 14.89
C GLY A 218 30.55 -18.06 16.13
N LEU A 219 29.82 -18.18 17.24
CA LEU A 219 30.12 -17.47 18.49
C LEU A 219 31.03 -18.27 19.42
N VAL A 220 30.98 -19.60 19.31
CA VAL A 220 31.73 -20.55 20.12
C VAL A 220 32.18 -21.73 19.25
N THR A 221 33.23 -22.43 19.65
CA THR A 221 33.60 -23.74 19.12
C THR A 221 33.31 -24.79 20.18
N CYS A 222 32.69 -25.91 19.82
CA CYS A 222 32.42 -26.97 20.78
C CYS A 222 33.18 -28.25 20.42
N THR A 223 33.83 -28.85 21.41
CA THR A 223 34.54 -30.12 21.32
C THR A 223 33.96 -31.13 22.31
N TYR A 224 34.04 -32.41 21.97
CA TYR A 224 33.61 -33.49 22.87
C TYR A 224 34.85 -34.09 23.53
N GLU A 225 35.04 -33.79 24.81
CA GLU A 225 36.08 -34.43 25.60
C GLU A 225 35.60 -35.82 26.05
N LYS A 226 36.44 -36.84 25.84
CA LYS A 226 36.23 -38.18 26.43
C LYS A 226 36.59 -38.12 27.90
N VAL A 227 35.61 -38.32 28.78
CA VAL A 227 35.82 -38.44 30.22
C VAL A 227 35.56 -39.90 30.63
N PRO A 228 36.57 -40.60 31.20
CA PRO A 228 36.36 -41.93 31.76
C PRO A 228 35.27 -41.89 32.86
N PRO A 229 34.41 -42.91 32.99
CA PRO A 229 34.56 -44.23 32.39
C PRO A 229 33.81 -44.44 31.07
N ARG A 230 33.04 -43.47 30.54
CA ARG A 230 32.31 -43.59 29.23
C ARG A 230 31.52 -42.34 28.79
N PHE A 231 31.76 -41.16 29.36
CA PHE A 231 30.93 -39.98 29.08
C PHE A 231 31.66 -39.00 28.16
N HIS A 232 30.98 -38.57 27.09
CA HIS A 232 31.42 -37.42 26.31
C HIS A 232 30.90 -36.15 26.98
N ARG A 233 31.81 -35.26 27.40
CA ARG A 233 31.45 -33.96 27.94
C ARG A 233 31.64 -32.92 26.85
N LEU A 234 30.57 -32.20 26.50
CA LEU A 234 30.64 -31.07 25.59
C LEU A 234 31.35 -29.92 26.32
N LYS A 235 32.45 -29.46 25.74
CA LYS A 235 33.22 -28.30 26.17
C LYS A 235 33.24 -27.30 25.02
N CYS A 236 32.86 -26.07 25.30
CA CYS A 236 32.81 -25.01 24.32
C CYS A 236 33.72 -23.86 24.73
N GLU A 237 34.31 -23.20 23.74
CA GLU A 237 35.18 -22.05 23.89
C GLU A 237 34.63 -20.88 23.10
N ARG A 238 34.64 -19.68 23.69
CA ARG A 238 34.18 -18.46 23.02
C ARG A 238 35.20 -17.96 22.01
N LEU A 239 34.70 -17.45 20.89
CA LEU A 239 35.55 -16.96 19.78
C LEU A 239 35.80 -15.44 19.80
N PHE A 240 35.35 -14.72 20.83
CA PHE A 240 35.40 -13.26 20.92
C PHE A 240 35.32 -12.74 22.36
#